data_AF-A0A7C8I8P1-F1
#
_entry.id   AF-A0A7C8I8P1-F1
#
_cell.length_a   1.000
_cell.length_b   1.000
_cell.length_c   1.000
_cell.angle_alpha   90.00
_cell.angle_beta   90.00
_cell.angle_gamma   90.00
#
_symmetry.space_group_name_H-M   'P 1'
#
loop_
_entity.id
_entity.type
_entity.pdbx_description
1 polymer ?
#
loop_
_entity_poly.entity_id
_entity_poly.type
_entity_poly.pdbx_seq_one_letter_code
_entity_poly.pdbx_strand_id
1 'polypeptide(L)'
;MADAQLFEETFNVTSINSEKYDRVSRISGTSTDSTVSMTLDINHELFDVKVGDNINMVLATTLNLDGSKNDEKGWREAGKGGEATLADMFDYVCYGKNYRFVDGEGDTVKFYASFGGLLLFLEGPYKKLTSLKIEYVYMLLKK
;
A
#
# COMPACT_ATOMS: atom_id res chain seq x y z
N MET A 1 -14.08 3.91 17.23
CA MET A 1 -12.79 4.17 16.57
C MET A 1 -12.93 3.68 15.16
N ALA A 2 -13.01 4.59 14.19
CA ALA A 2 -12.94 4.18 12.79
C ALA A 2 -11.50 3.74 12.56
N ASP A 3 -11.29 2.45 12.30
CA ASP A 3 -9.95 1.95 12.01
C ASP A 3 -9.48 2.60 10.71
N ALA A 4 -8.47 3.47 10.81
CA ALA A 4 -7.95 4.19 9.65
C ALA A 4 -7.30 3.22 8.65
N GLN A 5 -6.84 2.07 9.15
CA GLN A 5 -6.16 1.02 8.42
C GLN A 5 -7.18 0.01 7.91
N LEU A 6 -7.20 -0.19 6.60
CA LEU A 6 -8.11 -1.12 5.95
C LEU A 6 -7.49 -2.49 5.73
N PHE A 7 -6.17 -2.53 5.67
CA PHE A 7 -5.39 -3.71 5.36
C PHE A 7 -3.99 -3.53 5.93
N GLU A 8 -3.51 -4.55 6.63
CA GLU A 8 -2.13 -4.68 7.10
C GLU A 8 -1.69 -6.11 6.83
N GLU A 9 -0.56 -6.28 6.16
CA GLU A 9 -0.01 -7.59 5.86
C GLU A 9 1.51 -7.49 5.68
N THR A 10 2.23 -8.53 6.11
CA THR A 10 3.67 -8.63 5.88
C THR A 10 3.93 -9.49 4.65
N PHE A 11 4.63 -8.92 3.67
CA PHE A 11 5.01 -9.60 2.44
C PHE A 11 6.49 -9.97 2.45
N ASN A 12 6.79 -11.17 1.97
CA ASN A 12 8.14 -11.62 1.66
C ASN A 12 8.41 -11.33 0.19
N VAL A 13 9.47 -10.59 -0.10
CA VAL A 13 9.83 -10.23 -1.48
C VAL A 13 10.50 -11.43 -2.15
N THR A 14 9.88 -11.94 -3.21
CA THR A 14 10.35 -13.14 -3.92
C THR A 14 11.14 -12.81 -5.18
N SER A 15 10.82 -11.69 -5.83
CA SER A 15 11.52 -11.25 -7.04
C SER A 15 11.43 -9.73 -7.20
N ILE A 16 12.44 -9.18 -7.89
CA ILE A 16 12.53 -7.75 -8.21
C ILE A 16 12.91 -7.63 -9.68
N ASN A 17 12.18 -6.81 -10.42
CA ASN A 17 12.50 -6.47 -11.80
C ASN A 17 12.80 -4.97 -11.91
N SER A 18 14.05 -4.64 -12.24
CA SER A 18 14.55 -3.27 -12.43
C SER A 18 15.05 -2.99 -13.85
N GLU A 19 14.81 -3.91 -14.81
CA GLU A 19 15.49 -3.87 -16.12
C GLU A 19 15.05 -2.71 -17.02
N LYS A 20 13.83 -2.19 -16.81
CA LYS A 20 13.21 -1.22 -17.71
C LYS A 20 13.34 0.24 -17.29
N TYR A 21 13.58 0.50 -16.01
CA TYR A 21 13.51 1.85 -15.45
C TYR A 21 14.70 2.10 -14.52
N ASP A 22 15.31 3.28 -14.66
CA ASP A 22 16.51 3.64 -13.89
C ASP A 22 16.24 3.81 -12.39
N ARG A 23 15.00 4.16 -12.00
CA ARG A 23 14.64 4.52 -10.61
C ARG A 23 13.46 3.75 -10.03
N VAL A 24 12.78 2.97 -10.86
CA VAL A 24 11.58 2.24 -10.46
C VAL A 24 11.83 0.76 -10.62
N SER A 25 11.45 -0.01 -9.62
CA SER A 25 11.51 -1.46 -9.69
C SER A 25 10.16 -2.05 -9.35
N ARG A 26 9.80 -3.09 -10.08
CA ARG A 26 8.63 -3.90 -9.81
C ARG A 26 9.03 -5.03 -8.88
N ILE A 27 8.54 -4.97 -7.65
CA ILE A 27 8.72 -6.03 -6.68
C ILE A 27 7.51 -6.97 -6.72
N SER A 28 7.76 -8.26 -6.62
CA SER A 28 6.72 -9.27 -6.40
C SER A 28 6.98 -9.98 -5.09
N GLY A 29 5.92 -10.24 -4.35
CA GLY A 29 6.01 -10.88 -3.05
C GLY A 29 4.74 -11.64 -2.69
N THR A 30 4.86 -12.43 -1.63
CA THR A 30 3.75 -13.22 -1.07
C THR A 30 3.63 -12.95 0.41
N SER A 31 2.41 -12.91 0.94
CA SER A 31 2.19 -12.75 2.38
C SER A 31 2.87 -13.86 3.17
N THR A 32 3.16 -13.62 4.45
CA THR A 32 3.70 -14.66 5.36
C THR A 32 2.83 -15.91 5.41
N ASP A 33 1.51 -15.72 5.33
CA ASP A 33 0.53 -16.81 5.31
C ASP A 33 0.40 -17.49 3.93
N SER A 34 1.12 -17.01 2.92
CA SER A 34 1.01 -17.44 1.51
C SER A 34 -0.40 -17.31 0.90
N THR A 35 -1.26 -16.49 1.50
CA THR A 35 -2.66 -16.29 1.06
C THR A 35 -2.84 -15.14 0.08
N VAL A 36 -1.95 -14.14 0.13
CA VAL A 36 -2.03 -12.93 -0.71
C VAL A 36 -0.75 -12.81 -1.51
N SER A 37 -0.90 -12.60 -2.81
CA SER A 37 0.20 -12.24 -3.70
C SER A 37 0.17 -10.75 -4.00
N MET A 38 1.35 -10.14 -4.11
CA MET A 38 1.54 -8.73 -4.34
C MET A 38 2.48 -8.49 -5.51
N THR A 39 2.17 -7.50 -6.33
CA THR A 39 3.09 -6.87 -7.27
C THR A 39 3.01 -5.37 -7.09
N LEU A 40 4.13 -4.72 -6.78
CA LEU A 40 4.18 -3.29 -6.49
C LEU A 40 5.34 -2.63 -7.24
N ASP A 41 5.07 -1.48 -7.84
CA ASP A 41 6.13 -0.60 -8.34
C ASP A 41 6.59 0.35 -7.21
N ILE A 42 7.89 0.36 -6.92
CA ILE A 42 8.50 1.24 -5.92
C ILE A 42 9.64 2.05 -6.52
N ASN A 43 9.91 3.23 -5.93
CA ASN A 43 11.13 3.96 -6.20
C ASN A 43 12.27 3.39 -5.34
N HIS A 44 13.16 2.61 -5.96
CA HIS A 44 14.23 1.91 -5.26
C HIS A 44 15.40 2.83 -4.83
N GLU A 45 15.47 4.08 -5.34
CA GLU A 45 16.44 5.06 -4.82
C GLU A 45 16.06 5.56 -3.42
N LEU A 46 14.75 5.60 -3.12
CA LEU A 46 14.22 6.06 -1.84
C LEU A 46 13.99 4.91 -0.86
N PHE A 47 13.56 3.75 -1.37
CA PHE A 47 13.22 2.58 -0.57
C PHE A 47 13.94 1.34 -1.12
N ASP A 48 15.13 1.06 -0.59
CA ASP A 48 15.96 -0.07 -1.02
C ASP A 48 15.42 -1.41 -0.50
N VAL A 49 14.95 -2.23 -1.43
CA VAL A 49 14.36 -3.54 -1.18
C VAL A 49 15.18 -4.60 -1.89
N LYS A 50 15.45 -5.70 -1.20
CA LYS A 50 16.17 -6.86 -1.71
C LYS A 50 15.29 -8.10 -1.71
N VAL A 51 15.61 -9.04 -2.60
CA VAL A 51 14.96 -10.35 -2.61
C VAL A 51 15.22 -11.04 -1.26
N GLY A 52 14.17 -11.54 -0.63
CA GLY A 52 14.21 -12.13 0.70
C GLY A 52 13.88 -11.15 1.84
N ASP A 53 13.75 -9.85 1.58
CA ASP A 53 13.32 -8.90 2.60
C ASP A 53 11.82 -9.09 2.95
N ASN A 54 11.50 -8.79 4.21
CA ASN A 54 10.14 -8.65 4.68
C ASN A 54 9.73 -7.18 4.60
N ILE A 55 8.53 -6.91 4.06
CA ILE A 55 7.95 -5.58 4.01
C ILE A 55 6.58 -5.65 4.66
N ASN A 56 6.37 -4.85 5.71
CA ASN A 56 5.03 -4.60 6.22
C ASN A 56 4.37 -3.53 5.35
N MET A 57 3.24 -3.90 4.73
CA MET A 57 2.39 -3.00 3.96
C MET A 57 1.10 -2.73 4.73
N VAL A 58 0.83 -1.44 4.93
CA VAL A 58 -0.45 -0.95 5.45
C VAL A 58 -1.13 -0.08 4.41
N LEU A 59 -2.41 -0.34 4.17
CA LEU A 59 -3.28 0.50 3.35
C LEU A 59 -4.29 1.21 4.24
N ALA A 60 -4.32 2.54 4.18
CA ALA A 60 -5.16 3.37 5.04
C ALA A 60 -6.03 4.35 4.24
N THR A 61 -7.16 4.75 4.83
CA THR A 61 -8.05 5.78 4.26
C THR A 61 -7.61 7.20 4.60
N THR A 62 -6.90 7.37 5.72
CA THR A 62 -6.42 8.65 6.25
C THR A 62 -5.09 8.44 6.96
N LEU A 63 -4.30 9.51 7.05
CA LEU A 63 -3.05 9.54 7.81
C LEU A 63 -3.26 9.96 9.27
N ASN A 64 -4.45 10.47 9.60
CA ASN A 64 -4.76 10.89 10.96
C ASN A 64 -4.93 9.67 11.87
N LEU A 65 -4.29 9.70 13.04
CA LEU A 65 -4.38 8.63 14.04
C LEU A 65 -5.80 8.44 14.58
N ASP A 66 -6.65 9.46 14.48
CA ASP A 66 -8.03 9.45 14.96
C ASP A 66 -9.04 8.88 13.93
N GLY A 67 -8.58 8.57 12.71
CA GLY A 67 -9.44 8.06 11.63
C GLY A 67 -10.31 9.13 10.95
N SER A 68 -10.12 10.43 11.27
CA SER A 68 -10.82 11.51 10.60
C SER A 68 -10.32 11.69 9.16
N LYS A 69 -11.24 11.79 8.20
CA LYS A 69 -10.93 12.21 6.83
C LYS A 69 -10.90 13.72 6.80
N ASN A 70 -9.74 14.29 6.52
CA ASN A 70 -9.58 15.73 6.50
C ASN A 70 -9.52 16.22 5.06
N ASP A 71 -10.64 16.11 4.35
CA ASP A 71 -10.79 16.55 2.95
C ASP A 71 -10.73 18.08 2.78
N GLU A 72 -10.75 18.86 3.88
CA GLU A 72 -10.75 20.33 3.85
C GLU A 72 -9.39 21.00 4.06
N LYS A 73 -8.36 20.29 4.56
CA LYS A 73 -7.03 20.89 4.79
C LYS A 73 -6.07 20.56 3.65
N GLY A 74 -5.33 21.57 3.18
CA GLY A 74 -4.32 21.37 2.16
C GLY A 74 -3.20 20.45 2.64
N TRP A 75 -2.50 19.75 1.73
CA TRP A 75 -1.35 18.86 2.03
C TRP A 75 -0.32 19.47 3.01
N ARG A 76 -0.13 20.79 2.95
CA ARG A 76 0.81 21.54 3.80
C ARG A 76 0.31 21.82 5.22
N GLU A 77 -0.98 21.70 5.47
CA GLU A 77 -1.57 21.99 6.78
C GLU A 77 -1.55 20.78 7.70
N ALA A 78 -1.54 19.56 7.14
CA ALA A 78 -1.33 18.33 7.89
C ALA A 78 0.04 18.28 8.59
N GLY A 79 1.11 18.80 7.96
CA GLY A 79 2.45 18.85 8.54
C GLY A 79 2.74 20.05 9.46
N LYS A 80 1.85 21.04 9.55
CA LYS A 80 2.08 22.27 10.33
C LYS A 80 1.67 22.15 11.81
N GLY A 81 0.94 21.10 12.19
CA GLY A 81 0.40 20.94 13.54
C GLY A 81 1.36 20.29 14.55
N GLY A 82 2.46 19.66 14.11
CA GLY A 82 3.29 18.83 14.99
C GLY A 82 2.53 17.61 15.56
N GLU A 83 1.37 17.28 14.98
CA GLU A 83 0.58 16.10 15.33
C GLU A 83 1.23 14.88 14.69
N ALA A 84 1.56 13.88 15.51
CA ALA A 84 2.10 12.62 15.01
C ALA A 84 1.07 11.97 14.05
N THR A 85 1.51 11.62 12.85
CA THR A 85 0.69 10.97 11.85
C THR A 85 1.09 9.51 11.68
N LEU A 86 0.24 8.72 11.03
CA LEU A 86 0.64 7.37 10.62
C LEU A 86 1.90 7.41 9.73
N ALA A 87 2.10 8.45 8.93
CA ALA A 87 3.25 8.57 8.05
C ALA A 87 4.60 8.61 8.80
N ASP A 88 4.65 9.14 10.02
CA ASP A 88 5.87 9.24 10.82
C ASP A 88 6.40 7.87 11.30
N MET A 89 5.56 6.82 11.22
CA MET A 89 5.90 5.47 11.69
C MET A 89 6.42 4.55 10.57
N PHE A 90 6.33 4.98 9.31
CA PHE A 90 6.65 4.21 8.11
C PHE A 90 7.71 4.91 7.26
N ASP A 91 8.50 4.13 6.53
CA ASP A 91 9.65 4.65 5.78
C ASP A 91 9.27 5.13 4.37
N TYR A 92 8.17 4.60 3.82
CA TYR A 92 7.73 4.93 2.47
C TYR A 92 6.22 5.10 2.41
N VAL A 93 5.78 6.30 2.02
CA VAL A 93 4.36 6.68 2.00
C VAL A 93 3.98 7.16 0.61
N CYS A 94 2.89 6.62 0.07
CA CYS A 94 2.34 7.00 -1.22
C CYS A 94 0.84 7.24 -1.11
N TYR A 95 0.32 8.25 -1.81
CA TYR A 95 -1.11 8.48 -1.95
C TYR A 95 -1.55 8.17 -3.37
N GLY A 96 -2.67 7.46 -3.50
CA GLY A 96 -3.10 6.94 -4.78
C GLY A 96 -4.59 6.66 -4.83
N LYS A 97 -4.99 6.10 -5.98
CA LYS A 97 -6.37 5.75 -6.27
C LYS A 97 -6.48 4.30 -6.67
N ASN A 98 -7.46 3.61 -6.10
CA ASN A 98 -7.96 2.35 -6.61
C ASN A 98 -8.72 2.62 -7.92
N TYR A 99 -8.29 1.96 -8.99
CA TYR A 99 -8.92 2.13 -10.30
C TYR A 99 -9.66 0.87 -10.76
N ARG A 100 -9.39 -0.29 -10.16
CA ARG A 100 -10.01 -1.55 -10.55
C ARG A 100 -10.06 -2.51 -9.38
N PHE A 101 -11.26 -2.99 -9.08
CA PHE A 101 -11.51 -4.09 -8.17
C PHE A 101 -12.26 -5.16 -8.95
N VAL A 102 -11.77 -6.40 -8.94
CA VAL A 102 -12.39 -7.52 -9.67
C VAL A 102 -12.63 -8.66 -8.70
N ASP A 103 -13.88 -9.06 -8.58
CA ASP A 103 -14.26 -10.32 -7.95
C ASP A 103 -13.81 -11.45 -8.88
N GLY A 104 -12.91 -12.32 -8.41
CA GLY A 104 -12.42 -13.47 -9.15
C GLY A 104 -13.39 -14.64 -9.12
N GLU A 105 -12.97 -15.78 -9.65
CA GLU A 105 -13.73 -17.03 -9.50
C GLU A 105 -13.55 -17.60 -8.09
N GLY A 106 -14.65 -17.88 -7.39
CA GLY A 106 -14.63 -18.41 -6.02
C GLY A 106 -14.44 -17.32 -4.96
N ASP A 107 -13.54 -17.56 -4.00
CA ASP A 107 -13.34 -16.71 -2.82
C ASP A 107 -12.14 -15.75 -2.97
N THR A 108 -11.59 -15.61 -4.19
CA THR A 108 -10.43 -14.74 -4.50
C THR A 108 -10.85 -13.44 -5.17
N VAL A 109 -10.20 -12.34 -4.79
CA VAL A 109 -10.40 -11.01 -5.39
C VAL A 109 -9.07 -10.41 -5.83
N LYS A 110 -9.15 -9.54 -6.84
CA LYS A 110 -8.03 -8.82 -7.44
C LYS A 110 -8.22 -7.32 -7.24
N PHE A 111 -7.27 -6.69 -6.57
CA PHE A 111 -7.25 -5.27 -6.28
C PHE A 111 -6.13 -4.58 -7.05
N TYR A 112 -6.45 -3.46 -7.70
CA TYR A 112 -5.49 -2.67 -8.45
C TYR A 112 -5.55 -1.20 -8.03
N ALA A 113 -4.40 -0.67 -7.62
CA ALA A 113 -4.25 0.74 -7.27
C ALA A 113 -3.10 1.39 -8.06
N SER A 114 -3.19 2.71 -8.20
CA SER A 114 -2.16 3.53 -8.83
C SER A 114 -1.78 4.70 -7.93
N PHE A 115 -0.49 4.84 -7.66
CA PHE A 115 0.11 5.88 -6.84
C PHE A 115 0.91 6.82 -7.75
N GLY A 116 0.21 7.64 -8.52
CA GLY A 116 0.84 8.59 -9.45
C GLY A 116 1.63 7.93 -10.59
N GLY A 117 1.27 6.71 -10.99
CA GLY A 117 1.94 5.94 -12.04
C GLY A 117 2.66 4.69 -11.53
N LEU A 118 2.92 4.60 -10.21
CA LEU A 118 3.36 3.37 -9.57
C LEU A 118 2.17 2.45 -9.36
N LEU A 119 2.19 1.26 -9.95
CA LEU A 119 1.07 0.33 -9.89
C LEU A 119 1.20 -0.65 -8.72
N LEU A 120 0.08 -0.93 -8.07
CA LEU A 120 -0.07 -1.98 -7.08
C LEU A 120 -1.12 -2.96 -7.58
N PHE A 121 -0.79 -4.25 -7.46
CA PHE A 121 -1.68 -5.37 -7.68
C PHE A 121 -1.64 -6.28 -6.46
N LEU A 122 -2.82 -6.60 -5.92
CA LEU A 122 -3.00 -7.57 -4.86
C LEU A 122 -4.01 -8.63 -5.32
N GLU A 123 -3.70 -9.89 -5.06
CA GLU A 123 -4.61 -11.01 -5.29
C GLU A 123 -4.64 -11.91 -4.07
N GLY A 124 -5.84 -12.16 -3.53
CA GLY A 124 -6.01 -12.93 -2.29
C GLY A 124 -7.48 -13.13 -1.92
N PRO A 125 -7.78 -13.68 -0.74
CA PRO A 125 -9.14 -14.00 -0.33
C PRO A 125 -10.01 -12.76 -0.10
N TYR A 126 -11.29 -12.85 -0.47
CA TYR A 126 -12.30 -11.79 -0.34
C TYR A 126 -12.34 -11.20 1.06
N LYS A 127 -12.28 -12.06 2.10
CA LYS A 127 -12.33 -11.65 3.51
C LYS A 127 -11.23 -10.65 3.91
N LYS A 128 -10.04 -10.74 3.32
CA LYS A 128 -8.91 -9.83 3.63
C LYS A 128 -8.98 -8.54 2.81
N LEU A 129 -9.47 -8.60 1.57
CA LEU A 129 -9.37 -7.50 0.62
C LEU A 129 -10.68 -6.72 0.41
N THR A 130 -11.81 -7.17 0.96
CA THR A 130 -13.12 -6.49 0.83
C THR A 130 -13.13 -5.06 1.37
N SER A 131 -12.30 -4.76 2.38
CA SER A 131 -12.19 -3.43 2.99
C SER A 131 -11.54 -2.40 2.05
N LEU A 132 -10.85 -2.86 1.01
CA LEU A 132 -10.14 -2.01 0.03
C LEU A 132 -11.04 -1.45 -1.08
N LYS A 133 -12.37 -1.64 -0.99
CA LYS A 133 -13.35 -1.08 -1.93
C LYS A 133 -13.59 0.42 -1.70
N ILE A 134 -12.51 1.18 -1.68
CA ILE A 134 -12.47 2.63 -1.54
C ILE A 134 -11.82 3.25 -2.77
N GLU A 135 -12.03 4.55 -2.98
CA GLU A 135 -11.44 5.26 -4.13
C GLU A 135 -10.00 5.69 -3.86
N TYR A 136 -9.75 6.41 -2.76
CA TYR A 136 -8.44 6.99 -2.45
C TYR A 136 -7.77 6.29 -1.27
N VAL A 137 -6.52 5.87 -1.44
CA VAL A 137 -5.81 5.05 -0.47
C VAL A 137 -4.40 5.57 -0.24
N TYR A 138 -3.96 5.55 1.02
CA TYR A 138 -2.58 5.73 1.41
C TYR A 138 -1.91 4.37 1.52
N MET A 139 -0.79 4.19 0.83
CA MET A 139 0.10 3.06 1.01
C MET A 139 1.25 3.47 1.91
N LEU A 140 1.44 2.70 2.97
CA LEU A 140 2.46 2.88 3.98
C LEU A 140 3.30 1.60 3.99
N LEU A 141 4.61 1.71 3.75
CA LEU A 141 5.53 0.57 3.79
C LEU A 141 6.60 0.78 4.85
N LYS A 142 6.93 -0.32 5.51
CA LYS A 142 8.02 -0.42 6.48
C LYS A 142 8.79 -1.70 6.23
N LYS A 143 10.11 -1.63 6.36
CA LYS A 143 10.98 -2.79 6.28
C LYS A 143 11.22 -3.42 7.65
#